data_AF-A0A2S0KBU1-F1
#
_entry.id   AF-A0A2S0KBU1-F1
#
_cell.length_a   1.000
_cell.length_b   1.000
_cell.length_c   1.000
_cell.angle_alpha   90.00
_cell.angle_beta   90.00
_cell.angle_gamma   90.00
#
_symmetry.space_group_name_H-M   'P 1'
#
loop_
_entity.id
_entity.type
_entity.pdbx_description
1 polymer ?
#
loop_
_entity_poly.entity_id
_entity_poly.type
_entity_poly.pdbx_seq_one_letter_code
_entity_poly.pdbx_strand_id
1 'polypeptide(L)'
;MNSPNSLGGTLPEPPFAPELLAAYDAQALPAAVADHITRCLPHDPRAQRILDALAATRAQLRAAGTTVADLPPAVDERLQALLGDLGNISP
;
A
#
# COMPACT_ATOMS: atom_id res chain seq x y z
N MET A 1 -3.64 -14.57 -22.92
CA MET A 1 -3.53 -13.12 -22.68
C MET A 1 -4.68 -12.71 -21.77
N ASN A 2 -4.47 -12.66 -20.45
CA ASN A 2 -5.49 -12.23 -19.50
C ASN A 2 -5.32 -10.72 -19.27
N SER A 3 -6.18 -9.92 -19.89
CA SER A 3 -6.19 -8.47 -19.71
C SER A 3 -6.64 -8.11 -18.29
N PRO A 4 -6.02 -7.10 -17.64
CA PRO A 4 -6.46 -6.61 -16.34
C PRO A 4 -7.82 -5.95 -16.48
N ASN A 5 -8.79 -6.46 -15.73
CA ASN A 5 -10.17 -5.96 -15.73
C ASN A 5 -10.16 -4.46 -15.40
N SER A 6 -10.58 -3.63 -16.34
CA SER A 6 -10.78 -2.21 -16.15
C SER A 6 -11.85 -2.01 -15.05
N LEU A 7 -11.55 -1.25 -14.00
CA LEU A 7 -12.50 -0.86 -12.93
C LEU A 7 -13.57 0.11 -13.47
N GLY A 8 -14.34 -0.32 -14.47
CA GLY A 8 -15.41 0.43 -15.11
C GLY A 8 -16.77 0.13 -14.47
N GLY A 9 -17.20 1.01 -13.56
CA GLY A 9 -18.62 1.37 -13.41
C GLY A 9 -19.42 0.82 -12.22
N THR A 10 -19.00 -0.27 -11.56
CA THR A 10 -19.82 -0.88 -10.49
C THR A 10 -18.99 -1.14 -9.24
N LEU A 11 -19.48 -0.68 -8.08
CA LEU A 11 -18.82 -0.92 -6.80
C LEU A 11 -18.86 -2.42 -6.45
N PRO A 12 -17.77 -3.00 -5.93
CA PRO A 12 -17.69 -4.43 -5.65
C PRO A 12 -18.61 -4.83 -4.50
N GLU A 13 -19.27 -5.98 -4.59
CA GLU A 13 -20.10 -6.51 -3.50
C GLU A 13 -19.36 -7.60 -2.71
N PRO A 14 -19.69 -7.81 -1.42
CA PRO A 14 -19.17 -8.94 -0.66
C PRO A 14 -19.77 -10.28 -1.17
N PRO A 15 -19.04 -11.41 -1.05
CA PRO A 15 -17.73 -11.54 -0.42
C PRO A 15 -16.61 -10.99 -1.30
N PHE A 16 -15.70 -10.24 -0.71
CA PHE A 16 -14.61 -9.60 -1.45
C PHE A 16 -13.54 -10.61 -1.86
N ALA A 17 -13.05 -10.46 -3.10
CA ALA A 17 -11.93 -11.25 -3.59
C ALA A 17 -10.64 -10.92 -2.80
N PRO A 18 -9.79 -11.91 -2.49
CA PRO A 18 -8.52 -11.68 -1.77
C PRO A 18 -7.61 -10.65 -2.44
N GLU A 19 -7.55 -10.62 -3.77
CA GLU A 19 -6.72 -9.69 -4.54
C GLU A 19 -7.20 -8.24 -4.37
N LEU A 20 -8.52 -8.05 -4.28
CA LEU A 20 -9.13 -6.75 -4.00
C LEU A 20 -8.81 -6.29 -2.57
N LEU A 21 -8.85 -7.21 -1.60
CA LEU A 21 -8.49 -6.92 -0.21
C LEU A 21 -7.00 -6.59 -0.05
N ALA A 22 -6.13 -7.27 -0.81
CA ALA A 22 -4.71 -6.94 -0.86
C ALA A 22 -4.46 -5.55 -1.45
N ALA A 23 -5.17 -5.18 -2.53
CA ALA A 23 -5.09 -3.84 -3.11
C ALA A 23 -5.65 -2.75 -2.18
N TYR A 24 -6.73 -3.05 -1.46
CA TYR A 24 -7.30 -2.18 -0.43
C TYR A 24 -6.30 -1.93 0.70
N ASP A 25 -5.72 -3.01 1.24
CA ASP A 25 -4.74 -2.99 2.31
C ASP A 25 -3.43 -2.27 1.92
N ALA A 26 -3.02 -2.39 0.65
CA ALA A 26 -1.90 -1.66 0.07
C ALA A 26 -2.22 -0.19 -0.25
N GLN A 27 -3.44 0.29 0.04
CA GLN A 27 -3.92 1.64 -0.31
C GLN A 27 -3.82 1.97 -1.81
N ALA A 28 -3.93 0.94 -2.66
CA ALA A 28 -3.75 1.05 -4.11
C ALA A 28 -5.09 1.22 -4.87
N LEU A 29 -6.20 1.39 -4.15
CA LEU A 29 -7.54 1.54 -4.72
C LEU A 29 -7.96 3.02 -4.80
N PRO A 30 -8.85 3.38 -5.75
CA PRO A 30 -9.52 4.67 -5.74
C PRO A 30 -10.31 4.87 -4.44
N ALA A 31 -10.33 6.10 -3.91
CA ALA A 31 -10.98 6.43 -2.63
C ALA A 31 -12.43 5.95 -2.55
N ALA A 32 -13.22 6.15 -3.61
CA ALA A 32 -14.62 5.72 -3.65
C ALA A 32 -14.80 4.19 -3.47
N VAL A 33 -13.86 3.39 -3.95
CA VAL A 33 -13.89 1.93 -3.81
C VAL A 33 -13.46 1.53 -2.40
N ALA A 34 -12.44 2.18 -1.84
CA ALA A 34 -11.99 1.96 -0.47
C ALA A 34 -13.07 2.31 0.57
N ASP A 35 -13.78 3.43 0.37
CA ASP A 35 -14.90 3.85 1.22
C ASP A 35 -16.07 2.86 1.14
N HIS A 36 -16.33 2.33 -0.06
CA HIS A 36 -17.35 1.30 -0.25
C HIS A 36 -17.00 0.00 0.49
N ILE A 37 -15.77 -0.51 0.30
CA ILE A 37 -15.29 -1.71 0.99
C ILE A 37 -15.39 -1.50 2.51
N THR A 38 -14.93 -0.37 3.03
CA THR A 38 -15.01 -0.02 4.46
C THR A 38 -16.43 -0.15 5.02
N ARG A 39 -17.44 0.37 4.30
CA ARG A 39 -18.85 0.28 4.72
C ARG A 39 -19.40 -1.15 4.66
N CYS A 40 -18.88 -1.98 3.78
CA CYS A 40 -19.35 -3.35 3.57
C CYS A 40 -18.61 -4.39 4.41
N LEU A 41 -17.42 -4.08 4.96
CA LEU A 41 -16.63 -5.00 5.80
C LEU A 41 -17.42 -5.69 6.93
N PRO A 42 -18.33 -5.03 7.66
CA PRO A 42 -19.13 -5.69 8.70
C PRO A 42 -19.97 -6.87 8.20
N HIS A 43 -20.29 -6.89 6.90
CA HIS A 43 -21.08 -7.95 6.25
C HIS A 43 -20.20 -9.07 5.67
N ASP A 44 -18.88 -8.94 5.73
CA ASP A 44 -17.92 -9.94 5.25
C ASP A 44 -16.86 -10.26 6.35
N PRO A 45 -17.20 -11.15 7.31
CA PRO A 45 -16.26 -11.54 8.35
C PRO A 45 -15.03 -12.29 7.81
N ARG A 46 -15.09 -12.84 6.59
CA ARG A 46 -13.93 -13.45 5.95
C ARG A 46 -12.95 -12.37 5.50
N ALA A 47 -13.43 -11.28 4.93
CA ALA A 47 -12.60 -10.15 4.55
C ALA A 47 -11.83 -9.59 5.75
N GLN A 48 -12.50 -9.42 6.90
CA GLN A 48 -11.83 -8.97 8.12
C GLN A 48 -10.67 -9.90 8.53
N ARG A 49 -10.88 -11.23 8.51
CA ARG A 49 -9.81 -12.19 8.84
C ARG A 49 -8.62 -12.11 7.89
N ILE A 50 -8.87 -11.88 6.60
CA ILE A 50 -7.80 -11.73 5.60
C ILE A 50 -6.99 -10.46 5.89
N LEU A 51 -7.67 -9.34 6.17
CA LEU A 51 -7.01 -8.08 6.51
C LEU A 51 -6.20 -8.18 7.80
N ASP A 52 -6.74 -8.85 8.83
CA ASP A 52 -6.03 -9.09 10.08
C ASP A 52 -4.77 -9.94 9.87
N ALA A 53 -4.85 -10.98 9.02
CA ALA A 53 -3.71 -11.81 8.66
C ALA A 53 -2.63 -11.02 7.91
N LEU A 54 -3.03 -10.18 6.94
CA LEU A 54 -2.10 -9.30 6.21
C LEU A 54 -1.38 -8.32 7.15
N ALA A 55 -2.12 -7.70 8.08
CA ALA A 55 -1.57 -6.81 9.09
C ALA A 55 -0.55 -7.53 10.00
N ALA A 56 -0.89 -8.74 10.46
CA ALA A 56 0.00 -9.55 11.27
C ALA A 56 1.28 -9.94 10.51
N THR A 57 1.17 -10.36 9.25
CA THR A 57 2.32 -10.68 8.40
C THR A 57 3.23 -9.46 8.22
N ARG A 58 2.68 -8.26 7.96
CA ARG A 58 3.50 -7.04 7.90
C ARG A 58 4.21 -6.72 9.20
N ALA A 59 3.54 -6.91 10.33
CA ALA A 59 4.15 -6.70 11.64
C ALA A 59 5.32 -7.66 11.86
N GLN A 60 5.16 -8.94 11.50
CA GLN A 60 6.22 -9.94 11.55
C GLN A 60 7.39 -9.60 10.63
N LEU A 61 7.13 -9.19 9.39
CA LEU A 61 8.18 -8.79 8.45
C LEU A 61 8.94 -7.55 8.94
N ARG A 62 8.24 -6.57 9.51
CA ARG A 62 8.89 -5.39 10.14
C ARG A 62 9.75 -5.80 11.33
N ALA A 63 9.26 -6.71 12.17
CA ALA A 63 9.97 -7.17 13.35
C ALA A 63 11.19 -8.04 13.02
N ALA A 64 11.10 -8.85 11.95
CA ALA A 64 12.21 -9.66 11.46
C ALA A 64 13.40 -8.79 11.01
N GLY A 65 13.13 -7.55 10.60
CA GLY A 65 14.13 -6.64 10.08
C GLY A 65 14.61 -7.09 8.71
N THR A 66 14.86 -6.13 7.83
CA THR A 66 15.76 -6.33 6.70
C THR A 66 17.05 -5.63 7.09
N THR A 67 18.20 -6.27 6.87
CA THR A 67 19.47 -5.55 6.86
C THR A 67 19.36 -4.51 5.75
N VAL A 68 19.02 -3.28 6.14
CA VAL A 68 19.11 -2.13 5.26
C VAL A 68 20.60 -2.06 4.92
N ALA A 69 20.95 -2.47 3.71
CA ALA A 69 22.29 -2.24 3.21
C ALA A 69 22.53 -0.73 3.33
N ASP A 70 23.62 -0.34 3.97
CA ASP A 70 23.99 1.06 4.07
C ASP A 70 23.96 1.68 2.68
N LEU A 71 23.39 2.89 2.61
CA LEU A 71 23.39 3.66 1.36
C LEU A 71 24.85 3.79 0.91
N PRO A 72 25.18 3.51 -0.37
CA PRO A 72 26.53 3.76 -0.86
C PRO A 72 26.89 5.24 -0.62
N PRO A 73 28.10 5.56 -0.12
CA PRO A 73 28.48 6.94 0.24
C PRO A 73 28.25 7.95 -0.89
N ALA A 74 28.49 7.55 -2.14
CA ALA A 74 28.27 8.39 -3.31
C ALA A 74 26.79 8.80 -3.52
N VAL A 75 25.84 7.97 -3.06
CA VAL A 75 24.40 8.29 -3.13
C VAL A 75 24.04 9.27 -2.02
N ASP A 76 24.61 9.10 -0.83
CA ASP A 76 24.38 10.00 0.31
C ASP A 76 24.96 11.40 0.04
N GLU A 77 26.19 11.48 -0.46
CA GLU A 77 26.82 12.73 -0.89
C GLU A 77 25.98 13.46 -1.96
N ARG A 78 25.43 12.71 -2.92
CA ARG A 78 24.57 13.28 -3.97
C ARG A 78 23.24 13.79 -3.43
N LEU A 79 22.64 13.11 -2.44
CA LEU A 79 21.42 13.57 -1.77
C LEU A 79 21.68 14.85 -0.96
N GLN A 80 22.79 14.91 -0.23
CA GLN A 80 23.19 16.10 0.53
C GLN A 80 23.43 17.31 -0.39
N ALA A 81 24.09 17.12 -1.53
CA ALA A 81 24.29 18.17 -2.51
C ALA A 81 22.95 18.69 -3.09
N LEU A 82 22.01 17.79 -3.41
CA LEU A 82 20.69 18.17 -3.92
C LEU A 82 19.87 18.95 -2.88
N LEU A 83 19.89 18.52 -1.61
CA LEU A 83 19.21 19.19 -0.52
C LEU A 83 19.83 20.56 -0.22
N GLY A 84 21.16 20.67 -0.32
CA GLY A 84 21.89 21.93 -0.22
C GLY A 84 21.45 22.93 -1.29
N ASP A 85 21.35 22.50 -2.55
CA ASP A 85 20.86 23.33 -3.65
C ASP A 85 19.41 23.78 -3.43
N LEU A 86 18.52 22.88 -2.97
CA LEU A 86 17.12 23.24 -2.68
C LEU A 86 16.98 24.22 -1.50
N GLY A 87 17.82 24.10 -0.47
CA GLY A 87 17.85 25.00 0.68
C GLY A 87 18.42 26.40 0.35
N ASN A 88 19.27 26.48 -0.69
CA ASN A 88 19.87 27.72 -1.16
C ASN A 88 18.96 28.51 -2.13
N ILE A 89 17.76 27.99 -2.44
CA ILE A 89 16.70 28.67 -3.22
C ILE A 89 15.70 29.34 -2.25
N SER A 90 16.19 29.99 -1.19
CA SER A 90 15.38 30.93 -0.42
C SER A 90 15.53 32.34 -1.03
N PRO A 91 14.42 33.09 -1.26
CA PRO A 91 14.45 34.44 -1.82
C PRO A 91 15.01 35.49 -0.86
#